data_AF-A0A929LAW1-F1
#
_entry.id   AF-A0A929LAW1-F1
#
_cell.length_a   1.000
_cell.length_b   1.000
_cell.length_c   1.000
_cell.angle_alpha   90.00
_cell.angle_beta   90.00
_cell.angle_gamma   90.00
#
_symmetry.space_group_name_H-M   'P 1'
#
loop_
_entity.id
_entity.type
_entity.pdbx_description
1 polymer ?
#
loop_
_entity_poly.entity_id
_entity_poly.type
_entity_poly.pdbx_seq_one_letter_code
_entity_poly.pdbx_strand_id
1 'polypeptide(L)'
;MTNPATAPQLQITVNPAAPEELQHIGLQYWQYTGDLKALEWVSSAHEIDYSSWATNARFAAGAGVTATLTGYSCSTCNGPMELSGRSKVGETLRGKETKCRHCINHFTTQVNHVLDPDYHAQRVDMINRERREREAREERRLRAAQLEQRRQAVLKQRAQRLSDGTFEQALEQASILTKIGTLLWLQRHLGLNIETSRLEFSLVNRAWEEGLLTISSRPQTSHFTWDKDDPANLTGLEHFSSLDLGHQGSGTEKERVYTTLLSDLTQGLLADEEVNELRWLLPHIVATEAAKALQTVEVEDYYGLITSTVRLTIAQRDALTARVQQAAHVASLHDIVIAMQSAVYHAQEQDNDEYDEWLTTTDVKDTAMHAALNNLQMLQAGNTDYLHQKADTADHEITHLTSLIFIQCLNLNPLSPSTTPQAIENVLASRASTDPDHSTVELTLDPDTLSQAKEYAHSNNLTLGTIIENALKSYFT
;
A
#
# COMPACT_ATOMS: atom_id res chain seq x y z
N MET A 1 -50.45 -43.53 42.75
CA MET A 1 -50.68 -44.65 43.68
C MET A 1 -49.45 -45.54 43.64
N THR A 2 -48.66 -45.58 44.71
CA THR A 2 -47.44 -46.39 44.80
C THR A 2 -47.78 -47.83 45.18
N ASN A 3 -47.23 -48.81 44.47
CA ASN A 3 -47.37 -50.23 44.80
C ASN A 3 -46.27 -50.58 45.84
N PRO A 4 -46.60 -50.90 47.10
CA PRO A 4 -45.67 -50.77 48.23
C PRO A 4 -44.63 -51.91 48.42
N ALA A 5 -44.33 -52.73 47.42
CA ALA A 5 -43.56 -53.96 47.63
C ALA A 5 -42.09 -53.95 47.15
N THR A 6 -41.60 -52.95 46.41
CA THR A 6 -40.22 -52.95 45.89
C THR A 6 -39.55 -51.60 46.08
N ALA A 7 -38.33 -51.58 46.63
CA ALA A 7 -37.52 -50.37 46.68
C ALA A 7 -37.34 -49.82 45.25
N PRO A 8 -37.44 -48.49 45.05
CA PRO A 8 -37.32 -47.93 43.71
C PRO A 8 -35.92 -48.20 43.16
N GLN A 9 -35.87 -48.58 41.89
CA GLN A 9 -34.64 -48.87 41.16
C GLN A 9 -34.64 -48.08 39.85
N LEU A 10 -33.47 -47.63 39.41
CA LEU A 10 -33.29 -46.97 38.13
C LEU A 10 -32.85 -48.02 37.10
N GLN A 11 -33.76 -48.41 36.23
CA GLN A 11 -33.49 -49.38 35.17
C GLN A 11 -33.08 -48.65 33.88
N ILE A 12 -31.90 -48.96 33.36
CA ILE A 12 -31.40 -48.39 32.11
C ILE A 12 -31.56 -49.44 31.00
N THR A 13 -32.27 -49.08 29.94
CA THR A 13 -32.47 -49.92 28.75
C THR A 13 -31.82 -49.24 27.55
N VAL A 14 -30.91 -49.94 26.88
CA VAL A 14 -30.22 -49.41 25.70
C VAL A 14 -31.18 -49.32 24.52
N ASN A 15 -31.10 -48.23 23.75
CA ASN A 15 -31.84 -48.08 22.51
C ASN A 15 -31.06 -48.74 21.35
N PRO A 16 -31.52 -49.89 20.82
CA PRO A 16 -30.79 -50.60 19.77
C PRO A 16 -30.76 -49.86 18.44
N ALA A 17 -31.64 -48.87 18.23
CA ALA A 17 -31.65 -48.04 17.03
C ALA A 17 -30.62 -46.90 17.08
N ALA A 18 -30.03 -46.63 18.25
CA ALA A 18 -29.01 -45.61 18.40
C ALA A 18 -27.62 -46.16 18.04
N PRO A 19 -26.75 -45.37 17.39
CA PRO A 19 -25.32 -45.66 17.25
C PRO A 19 -24.65 -45.99 18.60
N GLU A 20 -23.63 -46.87 18.58
CA GLU A 20 -22.94 -47.36 19.79
C GLU A 20 -22.39 -46.23 20.65
N GLU A 21 -21.87 -45.17 20.03
CA GLU A 21 -21.35 -43.98 20.71
C GLU A 21 -22.43 -43.26 21.54
N LEU A 22 -23.65 -43.11 20.99
CA LEU A 22 -24.79 -42.55 21.72
C LEU A 22 -25.22 -43.46 22.87
N GLN A 23 -25.20 -44.78 22.67
CA GLN A 23 -25.49 -45.74 23.73
C GLN A 23 -24.48 -45.58 24.88
N HIS A 24 -23.19 -45.44 24.57
CA HIS A 24 -22.13 -45.20 25.55
C HIS A 24 -22.34 -43.88 26.30
N ILE A 25 -22.60 -42.78 25.58
CA ILE A 25 -22.96 -41.47 26.17
C ILE A 25 -24.15 -41.61 27.12
N GLY A 26 -25.17 -42.37 26.73
CA GLY A 26 -26.34 -42.66 27.56
C GLY A 26 -26.00 -43.42 28.84
N LEU A 27 -25.19 -44.48 28.75
CA LEU A 27 -24.75 -45.26 29.90
C LEU A 27 -23.91 -44.41 30.87
N GLN A 28 -22.93 -43.64 30.36
CA GLN A 28 -22.12 -42.73 31.16
C GLN A 28 -22.97 -41.62 31.81
N TYR A 29 -23.95 -41.09 31.07
CA TYR A 29 -24.88 -40.09 31.59
C TYR A 29 -25.78 -40.65 32.70
N TRP A 30 -26.17 -41.92 32.69
CA TRP A 30 -27.02 -42.47 33.76
C TRP A 30 -26.25 -43.22 34.85
N GLN A 31 -24.91 -43.22 34.79
CA GLN A 31 -24.07 -43.88 35.79
C GLN A 31 -24.11 -43.14 37.14
N TYR A 32 -24.45 -43.87 38.20
CA TYR A 32 -24.53 -43.34 39.57
C TYR A 32 -23.94 -44.33 40.58
N THR A 33 -23.56 -43.80 41.74
CA THR A 33 -23.15 -44.56 42.94
C THR A 33 -24.09 -44.26 44.10
N GLY A 34 -24.13 -45.17 45.08
CA GLY A 34 -24.99 -45.05 46.26
C GLY A 34 -26.42 -45.57 46.06
N ASP A 35 -27.29 -45.29 47.03
CA ASP A 35 -28.72 -45.58 46.91
C ASP A 35 -29.44 -44.41 46.21
N LEU A 36 -30.69 -44.62 45.76
CA LEU A 36 -31.43 -43.55 45.08
C LEU A 36 -31.80 -42.37 45.99
N LYS A 37 -31.70 -42.52 47.32
CA LYS A 37 -32.00 -41.44 48.29
C LYS A 37 -30.79 -40.52 48.51
N ALA A 38 -29.59 -41.02 48.28
CA ALA A 38 -28.30 -40.34 48.40
C ALA A 38 -27.45 -40.60 47.14
N LEU A 39 -28.07 -40.46 45.96
CA LEU A 39 -27.39 -40.76 44.70
C LEU A 39 -26.33 -39.71 44.37
N GLU A 40 -25.18 -40.19 43.89
CA GLU A 40 -24.12 -39.36 43.32
C GLU A 40 -23.89 -39.79 41.87
N TRP A 41 -23.87 -38.82 40.95
CA TRP A 41 -23.60 -39.11 39.53
C TRP A 41 -22.09 -39.26 39.31
N VAL A 42 -21.67 -40.32 38.64
CA VAL A 42 -20.24 -40.66 38.48
C VAL A 42 -19.48 -39.61 37.66
N SER A 43 -20.10 -39.08 36.60
CA SER A 43 -19.51 -38.03 35.77
C SER A 43 -20.42 -36.80 35.74
N SER A 44 -19.83 -35.60 35.69
CA SER A 44 -20.59 -34.39 35.39
C SER A 44 -21.17 -34.46 33.97
N ALA A 45 -22.36 -33.90 33.76
CA ALA A 45 -22.95 -33.87 32.42
C ALA A 45 -22.10 -33.09 31.39
N HIS A 46 -21.25 -32.16 31.86
CA HIS A 46 -20.36 -31.35 31.02
C HIS A 46 -19.05 -32.07 30.64
N GLU A 47 -18.70 -33.17 31.33
CA GLU A 47 -17.48 -33.94 31.08
C GLU A 47 -17.69 -35.04 30.03
N ILE A 48 -18.94 -35.32 29.67
CA ILE A 48 -19.31 -36.32 28.67
C ILE A 48 -19.20 -35.68 27.29
N ASP A 49 -18.47 -36.29 26.35
CA ASP A 49 -18.38 -35.76 24.99
C ASP A 49 -19.62 -36.12 24.18
N TYR A 50 -20.62 -35.22 24.21
CA TYR A 50 -21.85 -35.31 23.43
C TYR A 50 -21.93 -34.30 22.29
N SER A 51 -20.89 -33.48 22.12
CA SER A 51 -20.93 -32.23 21.37
C SER A 51 -21.18 -32.42 19.86
N SER A 52 -20.66 -33.53 19.31
CA SER A 52 -20.89 -33.99 17.94
C SER A 52 -22.34 -34.41 17.68
N TRP A 53 -23.05 -34.87 18.73
CA TRP A 53 -24.37 -35.46 18.61
C TRP A 53 -25.51 -34.50 18.95
N ALA A 54 -25.36 -33.68 19.98
CA ALA A 54 -26.43 -32.82 20.47
C ALA A 54 -25.89 -31.53 21.08
N THR A 55 -26.79 -30.55 21.27
CA THR A 55 -26.49 -29.32 22.02
C THR A 55 -26.52 -29.53 23.53
N ASN A 56 -27.10 -30.65 24.01
CA ASN A 56 -27.24 -30.94 25.44
C ASN A 56 -27.09 -32.44 25.71
N ALA A 57 -26.29 -32.80 26.72
CA ALA A 57 -26.02 -34.17 27.16
C ALA A 57 -27.29 -35.00 27.35
N ARG A 58 -28.37 -34.42 27.88
CA ARG A 58 -29.61 -35.16 28.17
C ARG A 58 -30.31 -35.68 26.92
N PHE A 59 -30.17 -35.00 25.79
CA PHE A 59 -30.81 -35.40 24.53
C PHE A 59 -29.99 -36.50 23.86
N ALA A 60 -28.66 -36.37 23.83
CA ALA A 60 -27.77 -37.45 23.40
C ALA A 60 -27.96 -38.71 24.25
N ALA A 61 -27.96 -38.57 25.58
CA ALA A 61 -28.20 -39.67 26.49
C ALA A 61 -29.59 -40.30 26.31
N GLY A 62 -30.63 -39.47 26.14
CA GLY A 62 -31.99 -39.95 25.88
C GLY A 62 -32.16 -40.65 24.53
N ALA A 63 -31.33 -40.32 23.54
CA ALA A 63 -31.26 -41.03 22.27
C ALA A 63 -30.60 -42.40 22.42
N GLY A 64 -29.53 -42.49 23.20
CA GLY A 64 -28.80 -43.74 23.43
C GLY A 64 -29.47 -44.73 24.37
N VAL A 65 -30.15 -44.26 25.41
CA VAL A 65 -30.78 -45.13 26.42
C VAL A 65 -32.11 -44.56 26.93
N THR A 66 -32.95 -45.43 27.49
CA THR A 66 -34.14 -45.09 28.27
C THR A 66 -33.91 -45.42 29.74
N ALA A 67 -34.08 -44.42 30.60
CA ALA A 67 -33.96 -44.57 32.04
C ALA A 67 -35.35 -44.60 32.70
N THR A 68 -35.71 -45.72 33.31
CA THR A 68 -37.03 -45.96 33.91
C THR A 68 -36.89 -46.07 35.42
N LEU A 69 -37.65 -45.26 36.16
CA LEU A 69 -37.71 -45.35 37.62
C LEU A 69 -38.84 -46.28 38.06
N THR A 70 -38.50 -47.45 38.60
CA THR A 70 -39.49 -48.46 38.97
C THR A 70 -40.34 -48.04 40.18
N GLY A 71 -41.60 -48.47 40.20
CA GLY A 71 -42.55 -48.12 41.27
C GLY A 71 -43.22 -46.74 41.14
N TYR A 72 -42.90 -45.98 40.09
CA TYR A 72 -43.48 -44.67 39.80
C TYR A 72 -44.14 -44.63 38.42
N SER A 73 -45.18 -43.80 38.30
CA SER A 73 -45.94 -43.59 37.06
C SER A 73 -45.96 -42.12 36.68
N CYS A 74 -45.99 -41.84 35.38
CA CYS A 74 -46.13 -40.50 34.83
C CYS A 74 -47.41 -39.83 35.34
N SER A 75 -47.33 -38.58 35.82
CA SER A 75 -48.50 -37.85 36.30
C SER A 75 -49.52 -37.50 35.21
N THR A 76 -49.14 -37.56 33.93
CA THR A 76 -49.99 -37.17 32.80
C THR A 76 -50.62 -38.37 32.09
N CYS A 77 -49.84 -39.40 31.77
CA CYS A 77 -50.34 -40.56 31.01
C CYS A 77 -50.52 -41.84 31.85
N ASN A 78 -50.19 -41.80 33.16
CA ASN A 78 -50.18 -42.96 34.06
C ASN A 78 -49.28 -44.15 33.62
N GLY A 79 -48.50 -44.00 32.54
CA GLY A 79 -47.53 -45.00 32.09
C GLY A 79 -46.26 -45.07 32.95
N PRO A 80 -45.29 -45.92 32.59
CA PRO A 80 -44.00 -46.03 33.28
C PRO A 80 -43.28 -44.68 33.40
N MET A 81 -42.61 -44.44 34.54
CA MET A 81 -41.82 -43.22 34.73
C MET A 81 -40.48 -43.30 34.01
N GLU A 82 -40.49 -43.01 32.72
CA GLU A 82 -39.29 -42.83 31.91
C GLU A 82 -38.79 -41.38 32.00
N LEU A 83 -37.54 -41.20 32.41
CA LEU A 83 -37.00 -39.90 32.81
C LEU A 83 -36.42 -39.13 31.62
N SER A 84 -36.65 -37.81 31.61
CA SER A 84 -36.09 -36.89 30.61
C SER A 84 -34.74 -36.27 31.02
N GLY A 85 -34.16 -36.69 32.14
CA GLY A 85 -32.89 -36.19 32.66
C GLY A 85 -32.69 -36.41 34.15
N ARG A 86 -31.44 -36.29 34.62
CA ARG A 86 -31.01 -36.61 36.00
C ARG A 86 -31.81 -35.92 37.09
N SER A 87 -32.16 -34.63 36.91
CA SER A 87 -32.92 -33.87 37.91
C SER A 87 -34.32 -34.45 38.20
N LYS A 88 -34.90 -35.16 37.22
CA LYS A 88 -36.23 -35.78 37.35
C LYS A 88 -36.25 -36.98 38.30
N VAL A 89 -35.09 -37.60 38.57
CA VAL A 89 -34.96 -38.63 39.60
C VAL A 89 -35.32 -38.05 40.97
N GLY A 90 -34.60 -37.00 41.38
CA GLY A 90 -34.81 -36.37 42.69
C GLY A 90 -36.15 -35.64 42.83
N GLU A 91 -36.75 -35.17 41.74
CA GLU A 91 -38.12 -34.62 41.76
C GLU A 91 -39.17 -35.70 41.99
N THR A 92 -39.06 -36.83 41.28
CA THR A 92 -40.00 -37.95 41.39
C THR A 92 -39.93 -38.61 42.78
N LEU A 93 -38.72 -38.82 43.30
CA LEU A 93 -38.53 -39.41 44.64
C LEU A 93 -39.09 -38.53 45.78
N ARG A 94 -39.14 -37.21 45.57
CA ARG A 94 -39.77 -36.24 46.50
C ARG A 94 -41.29 -36.15 46.33
N GLY A 95 -41.89 -36.98 45.48
CA GLY A 95 -43.33 -37.00 45.24
C GLY A 95 -43.84 -35.82 44.40
N LYS A 96 -42.97 -35.12 43.65
CA LYS A 96 -43.43 -34.06 42.74
C LYS A 96 -44.10 -34.68 41.51
N GLU A 97 -45.15 -34.02 41.02
CA GLU A 97 -45.80 -34.38 39.77
C GLU A 97 -44.81 -34.27 38.60
N THR A 98 -44.32 -35.41 38.14
CA THR A 98 -43.28 -35.49 37.11
C THR A 98 -43.86 -36.16 35.86
N LYS A 99 -43.58 -35.56 34.70
CA LYS A 99 -43.97 -36.08 33.38
C LYS A 99 -42.88 -37.03 32.87
N CYS A 100 -43.27 -38.15 32.27
CA CYS A 100 -42.32 -39.02 31.58
C CYS A 100 -41.81 -38.35 30.28
N ARG A 101 -40.71 -38.88 29.73
CA ARG A 101 -40.08 -38.36 28.50
C ARG A 101 -41.04 -38.24 27.31
N HIS A 102 -42.01 -39.14 27.20
CA HIS A 102 -43.02 -39.13 26.14
C HIS A 102 -44.08 -38.03 26.31
N CYS A 103 -44.38 -37.62 27.55
CA CYS A 103 -45.29 -36.51 27.83
C CYS A 103 -44.62 -35.12 27.71
N ILE A 104 -43.32 -35.08 27.39
CA ILE A 104 -42.56 -33.84 27.15
C ILE A 104 -42.23 -33.78 25.65
N ASN A 105 -43.14 -33.20 24.87
CA ASN A 105 -43.04 -33.15 23.40
C ASN A 105 -41.67 -32.68 22.93
N HIS A 106 -41.16 -31.58 23.49
CA HIS A 106 -39.85 -31.04 23.13
C HIS A 106 -38.70 -32.05 23.35
N PHE A 107 -38.74 -32.86 24.42
CA PHE A 107 -37.70 -33.87 24.66
C PHE A 107 -37.74 -34.99 23.62
N THR A 108 -38.94 -35.49 23.31
CA THR A 108 -39.11 -36.52 22.29
C THR A 108 -38.69 -36.02 20.90
N THR A 109 -39.09 -34.79 20.54
CA THR A 109 -38.65 -34.16 19.27
C THR A 109 -37.12 -34.05 19.20
N GLN A 110 -36.46 -33.59 20.26
CA GLN A 110 -35.00 -33.44 20.27
C GLN A 110 -34.28 -34.79 20.22
N VAL A 111 -34.77 -35.82 20.91
CA VAL A 111 -34.18 -37.16 20.83
C VAL A 111 -34.33 -37.75 19.42
N ASN A 112 -35.51 -37.65 18.82
CA ASN A 112 -35.73 -38.14 17.46
C ASN A 112 -34.84 -37.41 16.45
N HIS A 113 -34.61 -36.11 16.66
CA HIS A 113 -33.69 -35.32 15.85
C HIS A 113 -32.24 -35.76 15.99
N VAL A 114 -31.80 -36.13 17.20
CA VAL A 114 -30.44 -36.68 17.43
C VAL A 114 -30.25 -38.05 16.75
N LEU A 115 -31.31 -38.85 16.64
CA LEU A 115 -31.29 -40.15 15.96
C LEU A 115 -31.41 -40.03 14.43
N ASP A 116 -31.70 -38.85 13.90
CA ASP A 116 -31.83 -38.60 12.47
C ASP A 116 -30.43 -38.59 11.79
N PRO A 117 -30.14 -39.50 10.84
CA PRO A 117 -28.87 -39.54 10.12
C PRO A 117 -28.56 -38.22 9.40
N ASP A 118 -29.58 -37.54 8.87
CA ASP A 118 -29.41 -36.28 8.14
C ASP A 118 -28.98 -35.16 9.08
N TYR A 119 -29.50 -35.14 10.30
CA TYR A 119 -29.08 -34.19 11.33
C TYR A 119 -27.61 -34.40 11.72
N HIS A 120 -27.20 -35.65 11.91
CA HIS A 120 -25.81 -35.96 12.24
C HIS A 120 -24.85 -35.53 11.12
N ALA A 121 -25.18 -35.83 9.86
CA ALA A 121 -24.40 -35.39 8.71
C ALA A 121 -24.27 -33.85 8.66
N GLN A 122 -25.39 -33.13 8.81
CA GLN A 122 -25.40 -31.67 8.86
C GLN A 122 -24.55 -31.11 10.01
N ARG A 123 -24.58 -31.75 11.18
CA ARG A 123 -23.82 -31.29 12.35
C ARG A 123 -22.32 -31.51 12.19
N VAL A 124 -21.91 -32.64 11.64
CA VAL A 124 -20.50 -32.90 11.30
C VAL A 124 -20.00 -31.88 10.26
N ASP A 125 -20.79 -31.59 9.23
CA ASP A 125 -20.46 -30.58 8.22
C ASP A 125 -20.33 -29.17 8.82
N MET A 126 -21.24 -28.79 9.74
CA MET A 126 -21.18 -27.53 10.46
C MET A 126 -19.90 -27.42 11.30
N ILE A 127 -19.55 -28.46 12.06
CA ILE A 127 -18.31 -28.50 12.87
C ILE A 127 -17.07 -28.39 11.97
N ASN A 128 -17.04 -29.12 10.86
CA ASN A 128 -15.94 -29.05 9.90
C ASN A 128 -15.81 -27.66 9.26
N ARG A 129 -16.93 -27.00 8.95
CA ARG A 129 -16.94 -25.63 8.42
C ARG A 129 -16.42 -24.63 9.43
N GLU A 130 -16.89 -24.69 10.68
CA GLU A 130 -16.39 -23.85 11.76
C GLU A 130 -14.89 -24.06 11.99
N ARG A 131 -14.40 -25.30 11.92
CA ARG A 131 -12.98 -25.61 12.04
C ARG A 131 -12.17 -24.94 10.93
N ARG A 132 -12.57 -25.11 9.66
CA ARG A 132 -11.92 -24.47 8.51
C ARG A 132 -11.92 -22.95 8.61
N GLU A 133 -13.02 -22.36 9.07
CA GLU A 133 -13.09 -20.91 9.27
C GLU A 133 -12.16 -20.42 10.38
N ARG A 134 -12.04 -21.16 11.49
CA ARG A 134 -11.10 -20.83 12.57
C ARG A 134 -9.65 -20.93 12.09
N GLU A 135 -9.30 -22.03 11.41
CA GLU A 135 -7.98 -22.25 10.80
C GLU A 135 -7.63 -21.11 9.82
N ALA A 136 -8.56 -20.73 8.93
CA ALA A 136 -8.34 -19.63 7.99
C ALA A 136 -8.18 -18.26 8.66
N ARG A 137 -8.93 -18.00 9.76
CA ARG A 137 -8.77 -16.76 10.54
C ARG A 137 -7.43 -16.70 11.27
N GLU A 138 -7.00 -17.83 11.83
CA GLU A 138 -5.71 -17.94 12.50
C GLU A 138 -4.55 -17.76 11.50
N GLU A 139 -4.62 -18.40 10.34
CA GLU A 139 -3.63 -18.25 9.27
C GLU A 139 -3.53 -16.79 8.81
N ARG A 140 -4.66 -16.10 8.61
CA ARG A 140 -4.67 -14.66 8.26
C ARG A 140 -4.03 -13.81 9.35
N ARG A 141 -4.28 -14.11 10.63
CA ARG A 141 -3.66 -13.40 11.77
C ARG A 141 -2.15 -13.61 11.80
N LEU A 142 -1.69 -14.85 11.60
CA LEU A 142 -0.26 -15.18 11.57
C LEU A 142 0.45 -14.47 10.41
N ARG A 143 -0.12 -14.49 9.20
CA ARG A 143 0.45 -13.77 8.04
C ARG A 143 0.52 -12.26 8.28
N ALA A 144 -0.53 -11.66 8.85
CA ALA A 144 -0.55 -10.23 9.18
C ALA A 144 0.52 -9.87 10.23
N ALA A 145 0.68 -10.71 11.28
CA ALA A 145 1.70 -10.51 12.30
C ALA A 145 3.13 -10.65 11.72
N GLN A 146 3.37 -11.62 10.85
CA GLN A 146 4.65 -11.78 10.15
C GLN A 146 4.99 -10.58 9.27
N LEU A 147 4.01 -10.08 8.52
CA LEU A 147 4.19 -8.89 7.68
C LEU A 147 4.55 -7.65 8.52
N GLU A 148 3.85 -7.44 9.63
CA GLU A 148 4.13 -6.34 10.55
C GLU A 148 5.53 -6.47 11.20
N GLN A 149 5.92 -7.68 11.60
CA GLN A 149 7.26 -7.93 12.12
C GLN A 149 8.34 -7.62 11.08
N ARG A 150 8.13 -7.98 9.81
CA ARG A 150 9.06 -7.63 8.72
C ARG A 150 9.14 -6.12 8.50
N ARG A 151 8.01 -5.41 8.52
CA ARG A 151 7.99 -3.92 8.43
C ARG A 151 8.78 -3.27 9.55
N GLN A 152 8.57 -3.71 10.79
CA GLN A 152 9.30 -3.19 11.94
C GLN A 152 10.80 -3.50 11.86
N ALA A 153 11.18 -4.65 11.34
CA ALA A 153 12.58 -5.00 11.11
C ALA A 153 13.25 -4.06 10.09
N VAL A 154 12.58 -3.75 8.96
CA VAL A 154 13.06 -2.79 7.96
C VAL A 154 13.26 -1.41 8.59
N LEU A 155 12.25 -0.92 9.31
CA LEU A 155 12.32 0.39 9.98
C LEU A 155 13.46 0.46 10.99
N LYS A 156 13.64 -0.60 11.80
CA LYS A 156 14.73 -0.69 12.77
C LYS A 156 16.10 -0.73 12.09
N GLN A 157 16.26 -1.53 11.03
CA GLN A 157 17.50 -1.63 10.28
C GLN A 157 17.89 -0.27 9.67
N ARG A 158 16.91 0.48 9.14
CA ARG A 158 17.17 1.81 8.57
C ARG A 158 17.51 2.84 9.64
N ALA A 159 16.79 2.83 10.76
CA ALA A 159 17.13 3.68 11.90
C ALA A 159 18.56 3.41 12.43
N GLN A 160 19.02 2.14 12.39
CA GLN A 160 20.39 1.78 12.77
C GLN A 160 21.45 2.29 11.78
N ARG A 161 21.21 2.23 10.46
CA ARG A 161 22.15 2.80 9.48
C ARG A 161 22.41 4.29 9.72
N LEU A 162 21.37 5.02 10.12
CA LEU A 162 21.44 6.44 10.43
C LEU A 162 22.08 6.74 11.80
N SER A 163 22.13 5.76 12.71
CA SER A 163 22.87 5.91 13.98
C SER A 163 24.35 5.58 13.83
N ASP A 164 24.70 4.69 12.89
CA ASP A 164 26.05 4.15 12.74
C ASP A 164 26.94 5.01 11.81
N GLY A 165 26.35 5.86 10.96
CA GLY A 165 27.03 6.87 10.13
C GLY A 165 26.41 8.26 10.29
N THR A 166 27.11 9.32 9.87
CA THR A 166 26.48 10.66 9.84
C THR A 166 25.54 10.75 8.64
N PHE A 167 24.40 11.41 8.82
CA PHE A 167 23.46 11.68 7.72
C PHE A 167 24.19 12.39 6.56
N GLU A 168 25.12 13.29 6.88
CA GLU A 168 25.96 13.98 5.91
C GLU A 168 26.82 13.03 5.05
N GLN A 169 27.40 11.98 5.64
CA GLN A 169 28.16 10.97 4.88
C GLN A 169 27.25 10.16 3.95
N ALA A 170 26.07 9.77 4.43
CA ALA A 170 25.08 9.07 3.61
C ALA A 170 24.60 9.96 2.46
N LEU A 171 24.43 11.27 2.70
CA LEU A 171 24.04 12.25 1.69
C LEU A 171 25.12 12.46 0.64
N GLU A 172 26.39 12.56 1.06
CA GLU A 172 27.54 12.75 0.18
C GLU A 172 27.71 11.56 -0.78
N GLN A 173 27.58 10.34 -0.26
CA GLN A 173 27.72 9.09 -1.02
C GLN A 173 26.45 8.70 -1.81
N ALA A 174 25.33 9.39 -1.60
CA ALA A 174 24.08 9.08 -2.26
C ALA A 174 24.16 9.38 -3.77
N SER A 175 23.54 8.52 -4.57
CA SER A 175 23.37 8.75 -6.00
C SER A 175 22.59 10.05 -6.28
N ILE A 176 22.79 10.67 -7.44
CA ILE A 176 22.13 11.94 -7.76
C ILE A 176 20.60 11.79 -7.80
N LEU A 177 20.10 10.63 -8.23
CA LEU A 177 18.65 10.34 -8.20
C LEU A 177 18.11 10.29 -6.76
N THR A 178 18.89 9.74 -5.83
CA THR A 178 18.56 9.74 -4.40
C THR A 178 18.57 11.15 -3.83
N LYS A 179 19.57 11.98 -4.19
CA LYS A 179 19.66 13.39 -3.80
C LYS A 179 18.47 14.21 -4.32
N ILE A 180 18.09 14.04 -5.58
CA ILE A 180 16.90 14.65 -6.19
C ILE A 180 15.62 14.21 -5.45
N GLY A 181 15.48 12.92 -5.15
CA GLY A 181 14.36 12.39 -4.37
C GLY A 181 14.22 13.05 -3.00
N THR A 182 15.33 13.20 -2.27
CA THR A 182 15.36 13.92 -0.99
C THR A 182 14.95 15.39 -1.15
N LEU A 183 15.43 16.06 -2.21
CA LEU A 183 15.14 17.46 -2.47
C LEU A 183 13.65 17.70 -2.79
N LEU A 184 13.06 16.85 -3.63
CA LEU A 184 11.63 16.87 -3.94
C LEU A 184 10.77 16.71 -2.67
N TRP A 185 11.18 15.80 -1.77
CA TRP A 185 10.51 15.62 -0.49
C TRP A 185 10.61 16.87 0.38
N LEU A 186 11.80 17.49 0.49
CA LEU A 186 12.02 18.72 1.26
C LEU A 186 11.17 19.87 0.73
N GLN A 187 11.12 20.06 -0.59
CA GLN A 187 10.32 21.10 -1.25
C GLN A 187 8.85 20.99 -0.86
N ARG A 188 8.28 19.79 -0.92
CA ARG A 188 6.90 19.52 -0.48
C ARG A 188 6.71 19.81 1.01
N HIS A 189 7.64 19.36 1.85
CA HIS A 189 7.55 19.56 3.30
C HIS A 189 7.59 21.03 3.70
N LEU A 190 8.29 21.87 2.92
CA LEU A 190 8.34 23.32 3.08
C LEU A 190 7.11 24.06 2.52
N GLY A 191 6.06 23.34 2.14
CA GLY A 191 4.76 23.91 1.77
C GLY A 191 4.60 24.23 0.28
N LEU A 192 5.49 23.72 -0.57
CA LEU A 192 5.28 23.75 -2.01
C LEU A 192 4.19 22.72 -2.34
N ASN A 193 2.99 23.19 -2.67
CA ASN A 193 1.84 22.34 -2.97
C ASN A 193 2.05 21.69 -4.34
N ILE A 194 2.50 20.43 -4.35
CA ILE A 194 2.94 19.73 -5.56
C ILE A 194 2.07 18.49 -5.77
N GLU A 195 1.48 18.36 -6.96
CA GLU A 195 0.93 17.09 -7.42
C GLU A 195 2.07 16.12 -7.70
N THR A 196 2.07 14.96 -7.03
CA THR A 196 3.18 14.00 -7.17
C THR A 196 2.94 13.04 -8.32
N SER A 197 3.78 13.15 -9.34
CA SER A 197 3.87 12.18 -10.43
C SER A 197 4.43 10.83 -9.96
N ARG A 198 4.23 9.77 -10.75
CA ARG A 198 4.83 8.45 -10.46
C ARG A 198 6.36 8.48 -10.45
N LEU A 199 6.96 9.34 -11.27
CA LEU A 199 8.41 9.48 -11.34
C LEU A 199 8.96 10.19 -10.10
N GLU A 200 8.33 11.27 -9.66
CA GLU A 200 8.69 11.90 -8.39
C GLU A 200 8.55 10.92 -7.24
N PHE A 201 7.51 10.07 -7.27
CA PHE A 201 7.35 9.03 -6.27
C PHE A 201 8.49 8.01 -6.25
N SER A 202 8.91 7.51 -7.41
CA SER A 202 10.01 6.55 -7.47
C SER A 202 11.32 7.16 -6.98
N LEU A 203 11.57 8.44 -7.25
CA LEU A 203 12.75 9.16 -6.76
C LEU A 203 12.71 9.32 -5.23
N VAL A 204 11.58 9.75 -4.67
CA VAL A 204 11.45 9.86 -3.21
C VAL A 204 11.50 8.49 -2.52
N ASN A 205 10.93 7.45 -3.14
CA ASN A 205 11.03 6.08 -2.63
C ASN A 205 12.49 5.59 -2.64
N ARG A 206 13.28 5.92 -3.66
CA ARG A 206 14.72 5.65 -3.71
C ARG A 206 15.47 6.38 -2.58
N ALA A 207 15.13 7.65 -2.32
CA ALA A 207 15.67 8.38 -1.17
C ALA A 207 15.35 7.72 0.18
N TRP A 208 14.17 7.13 0.30
CA TRP A 208 13.76 6.36 1.48
C TRP A 208 14.43 4.98 1.57
N GLU A 209 14.66 4.28 0.45
CA GLU A 209 15.37 3.00 0.38
C GLU A 209 16.84 3.13 0.79
N GLU A 210 17.50 4.21 0.35
CA GLU A 210 18.88 4.56 0.74
C GLU A 210 18.98 5.13 2.16
N GLY A 211 17.84 5.33 2.84
CA GLY A 211 17.80 5.75 4.24
C GLY A 211 18.03 7.24 4.46
N LEU A 212 18.00 8.09 3.43
CA LEU A 212 18.00 9.55 3.62
C LEU A 212 16.68 10.05 4.21
N LEU A 213 15.60 9.31 3.96
CA LEU A 213 14.28 9.57 4.53
C LEU A 213 13.90 8.43 5.48
N THR A 214 13.22 8.77 6.57
CA THR A 214 12.65 7.80 7.52
C THR A 214 11.15 8.00 7.65
N ILE A 215 10.45 6.98 8.11
CA ILE A 215 9.06 7.15 8.54
C ILE A 215 9.12 7.70 9.96
N SER A 216 8.57 8.89 10.18
CA SER A 216 8.50 9.48 11.52
C SER A 216 7.82 8.49 12.48
N SER A 217 8.20 8.51 13.75
CA SER A 217 7.64 7.58 14.76
C SER A 217 6.19 7.90 15.17
N ARG A 218 5.57 8.92 14.55
CA ARG A 218 4.31 9.53 15.01
C ARG A 218 3.06 9.29 14.13
N PRO A 219 3.13 8.94 12.83
CA PRO A 219 2.04 8.26 12.17
C PRO A 219 2.14 6.75 12.40
N GLN A 220 0.97 6.11 12.53
CA GLN A 220 0.87 4.65 12.52
C GLN A 220 1.38 4.13 11.16
N THR A 221 2.21 3.10 11.17
CA THR A 221 2.70 2.40 9.95
C THR A 221 1.58 1.94 9.01
N SER A 222 0.35 1.90 9.53
CA SER A 222 -0.90 1.61 8.82
C SER A 222 -1.30 2.65 7.78
N HIS A 223 -0.76 3.87 7.82
CA HIS A 223 -1.04 4.88 6.78
C HIS A 223 -0.31 4.56 5.49
N PHE A 224 0.90 4.00 5.55
CA PHE A 224 1.66 3.70 4.33
C PHE A 224 1.07 2.51 3.57
N THR A 225 0.99 2.63 2.25
CA THR A 225 0.76 1.47 1.39
C THR A 225 2.12 0.82 1.13
N TRP A 226 2.36 -0.30 1.82
CA TRP A 226 3.54 -1.12 1.63
C TRP A 226 3.31 -2.10 0.50
N ASP A 227 4.37 -2.46 -0.20
CA ASP A 227 4.34 -3.63 -1.07
C ASP A 227 3.99 -4.87 -0.22
N LYS A 228 3.12 -5.74 -0.77
CA LYS A 228 2.63 -6.93 -0.07
C LYS A 228 3.71 -8.00 0.05
N ASP A 229 4.62 -8.04 -0.90
CA ASP A 229 5.67 -9.04 -1.03
C ASP A 229 7.00 -8.51 -0.43
N ASP A 230 7.25 -7.21 -0.59
CA ASP A 230 8.45 -6.54 -0.09
C ASP A 230 8.18 -5.33 0.84
N PRO A 231 8.16 -5.51 2.17
CA PRO A 231 7.98 -4.40 3.10
C PRO A 231 9.17 -3.43 3.12
N ALA A 232 10.22 -3.64 2.32
CA ALA A 232 11.25 -2.64 2.05
C ALA A 232 10.82 -1.58 1.02
N ASN A 233 9.67 -1.74 0.36
CA ASN A 233 9.19 -0.83 -0.70
C ASN A 233 7.85 -0.19 -0.34
N LEU A 234 7.71 1.11 -0.64
CA LEU A 234 6.43 1.82 -0.57
C LEU A 234 5.78 1.81 -1.96
N THR A 235 4.46 1.65 -2.03
CA THR A 235 3.71 1.62 -3.30
C THR A 235 2.64 2.71 -3.39
N GLY A 236 2.52 3.61 -2.40
CA GLY A 236 1.45 4.60 -2.31
C GLY A 236 1.93 6.05 -2.14
N LEU A 237 1.37 6.95 -2.95
CA LEU A 237 1.68 8.39 -3.03
C LEU A 237 1.19 9.24 -1.84
N GLU A 238 0.25 8.71 -1.04
CA GLU A 238 -0.61 9.52 -0.17
C GLU A 238 0.08 10.02 1.12
N HIS A 239 1.28 9.54 1.44
CA HIS A 239 1.89 9.75 2.77
C HIS A 239 3.29 10.34 2.78
N PHE A 240 3.69 11.07 1.74
CA PHE A 240 4.98 11.79 1.73
C PHE A 240 5.17 12.75 2.91
N SER A 241 4.08 13.38 3.36
CA SER A 241 4.10 14.28 4.51
C SER A 241 4.45 13.59 5.83
N SER A 242 4.37 12.25 5.87
CA SER A 242 4.64 11.43 7.06
C SER A 242 6.08 10.90 7.11
N LEU A 243 6.83 11.03 6.02
CA LEU A 243 8.28 10.83 6.03
C LEU A 243 8.95 12.00 6.77
N ASP A 244 10.14 11.76 7.29
CA ASP A 244 11.03 12.75 7.90
C ASP A 244 12.46 12.54 7.39
N LEU A 245 13.35 13.49 7.66
CA LEU A 245 14.77 13.24 7.41
C LEU A 245 15.27 12.10 8.29
N GLY A 246 16.28 11.37 7.83
CA GLY A 246 16.92 10.32 8.62
C GLY A 246 17.55 10.80 9.93
N HIS A 247 17.76 12.11 10.06
CA HIS A 247 18.18 12.75 11.30
C HIS A 247 17.01 13.52 11.93
N GLN A 248 16.89 13.52 13.26
CA GLN A 248 15.89 14.31 14.00
C GLN A 248 16.25 15.80 13.99
N GLY A 249 16.22 16.40 12.80
CA GLY A 249 16.54 17.81 12.66
C GLY A 249 15.37 18.73 12.96
N SER A 250 15.67 19.86 13.60
CA SER A 250 14.74 21.00 13.68
C SER A 250 14.44 21.56 12.28
N GLY A 251 13.44 22.45 12.17
CA GLY A 251 13.12 23.11 10.87
C GLY A 251 14.33 23.77 10.21
N THR A 252 15.23 24.36 11.00
CA THR A 252 16.50 24.95 10.54
C THR A 252 17.45 23.95 9.87
N GLU A 253 17.39 22.67 10.27
CA GLU A 253 18.23 21.64 9.68
C GLU A 253 17.70 21.18 8.32
N LYS A 254 16.37 21.10 8.17
CA LYS A 254 15.75 20.80 6.87
C LYS A 254 16.09 21.86 5.82
N GLU A 255 16.06 23.14 6.21
CA GLU A 255 16.47 24.26 5.37
C GLU A 255 17.96 24.21 5.00
N ARG A 256 18.82 23.83 5.96
CA ARG A 256 20.25 23.63 5.72
C ARG A 256 20.49 22.52 4.69
N VAL A 257 19.90 21.34 4.89
CA VAL A 257 20.02 20.20 3.96
C VAL A 257 19.47 20.54 2.58
N TYR A 258 18.33 21.23 2.52
CA TYR A 258 17.76 21.74 1.27
C TYR A 258 18.76 22.63 0.52
N THR A 259 19.35 23.60 1.22
CA THR A 259 20.27 24.58 0.62
C THR A 259 21.55 23.89 0.14
N THR A 260 22.10 22.96 0.93
CA THR A 260 23.27 22.17 0.55
C THR A 260 22.99 21.32 -0.70
N LEU A 261 21.91 20.53 -0.70
CA LEU A 261 21.55 19.70 -1.84
C LEU A 261 21.31 20.51 -3.11
N LEU A 262 20.59 21.62 -2.98
CA LEU A 262 20.36 22.49 -4.12
C LEU A 262 21.67 23.10 -4.63
N SER A 263 22.56 23.54 -3.74
CA SER A 263 23.89 24.04 -4.13
C SER A 263 24.70 22.97 -4.86
N ASP A 264 24.78 21.76 -4.32
CA ASP A 264 25.53 20.64 -4.91
C ASP A 264 24.98 20.30 -6.30
N LEU A 265 23.65 20.23 -6.43
CA LEU A 265 22.98 19.92 -7.70
C LEU A 265 23.09 21.04 -8.74
N THR A 266 23.25 22.30 -8.35
CA THR A 266 23.28 23.44 -9.29
C THR A 266 24.68 23.91 -9.63
N GLN A 267 25.62 23.87 -8.68
CA GLN A 267 26.96 24.46 -8.83
C GLN A 267 28.08 23.41 -8.83
N GLY A 268 27.81 22.20 -8.35
CA GLY A 268 28.82 21.15 -8.27
C GLY A 268 29.22 20.58 -9.63
N LEU A 269 30.49 20.20 -9.76
CA LEU A 269 30.90 19.23 -10.77
C LEU A 269 30.24 17.89 -10.44
N LEU A 270 29.77 17.20 -11.47
CA LEU A 270 29.12 15.91 -11.37
C LEU A 270 30.12 14.82 -11.71
N ALA A 271 30.09 13.72 -10.95
CA ALA A 271 30.78 12.50 -11.36
C ALA A 271 30.16 11.94 -12.66
N ASP A 272 30.93 11.16 -13.42
CA ASP A 272 30.43 10.53 -14.66
C ASP A 272 29.19 9.67 -14.40
N GLU A 273 29.14 8.96 -13.27
CA GLU A 273 27.97 8.19 -12.85
C GLU A 273 26.75 9.09 -12.64
N GLU A 274 26.92 10.26 -12.00
CA GLU A 274 25.83 11.22 -11.76
C GLU A 274 25.34 11.85 -13.08
N VAL A 275 26.25 12.16 -14.00
CA VAL A 275 25.88 12.62 -15.35
C VAL A 275 25.06 11.57 -16.08
N ASN A 276 25.47 10.31 -16.03
CA ASN A 276 24.74 9.21 -16.66
C ASN A 276 23.36 8.96 -16.03
N GLU A 277 23.23 9.13 -14.71
CA GLU A 277 21.94 9.09 -14.03
C GLU A 277 21.02 10.24 -14.45
N LEU A 278 21.53 11.46 -14.63
CA LEU A 278 20.75 12.58 -15.16
C LEU A 278 20.33 12.34 -16.61
N ARG A 279 21.23 11.83 -17.47
CA ARG A 279 20.90 11.44 -18.84
C ARG A 279 19.78 10.41 -18.88
N TRP A 280 19.78 9.46 -17.95
CA TRP A 280 18.71 8.48 -17.82
C TRP A 280 17.40 9.14 -17.36
N LEU A 281 17.45 10.07 -16.41
CA LEU A 281 16.27 10.72 -15.84
C LEU A 281 15.55 11.65 -16.84
N LEU A 282 16.30 12.41 -17.64
CA LEU A 282 15.76 13.45 -18.52
C LEU A 282 14.64 12.94 -19.47
N PRO A 283 14.81 11.85 -20.23
CA PRO A 283 13.73 11.29 -21.04
C PRO A 283 12.47 10.88 -20.26
N HIS A 284 12.62 10.47 -18.99
CA HIS A 284 11.47 10.12 -18.13
C HIS A 284 10.70 11.36 -17.66
N ILE A 285 11.41 12.46 -17.41
CA ILE A 285 10.80 13.77 -17.12
C ILE A 285 10.00 14.23 -18.34
N VAL A 286 10.60 14.19 -19.53
CA VAL A 286 9.93 14.56 -20.78
C VAL A 286 8.69 13.70 -21.03
N ALA A 287 8.76 12.39 -20.79
CA ALA A 287 7.60 11.50 -20.87
C ALA A 287 6.49 11.85 -19.87
N THR A 288 6.85 12.29 -18.67
CA THR A 288 5.89 12.72 -17.64
C THR A 288 5.15 13.99 -18.08
N GLU A 289 5.87 14.97 -18.62
CA GLU A 289 5.28 16.21 -19.16
C GLU A 289 4.41 15.95 -20.38
N ALA A 290 4.87 15.11 -21.31
CA ALA A 290 4.09 14.72 -22.49
C ALA A 290 2.78 14.03 -22.09
N ALA A 291 2.84 13.13 -21.11
CA ALA A 291 1.64 12.49 -20.58
C ALA A 291 0.71 13.49 -19.87
N LYS A 292 1.24 14.54 -19.24
CA LYS A 292 0.43 15.62 -18.65
C LYS A 292 -0.26 16.45 -19.75
N ALA A 293 0.49 16.89 -20.76
CA ALA A 293 -0.03 17.67 -21.90
C ALA A 293 -1.13 16.93 -22.67
N LEU A 294 -1.07 15.60 -22.74
CA LEU A 294 -2.09 14.77 -23.36
C LEU A 294 -3.34 14.58 -22.48
N GLN A 295 -3.22 14.72 -21.15
CA GLN A 295 -4.34 14.53 -20.19
C GLN A 295 -5.17 15.79 -19.99
N THR A 296 -4.61 16.97 -20.25
CA THR A 296 -5.31 18.25 -20.28
C THR A 296 -6.13 18.36 -21.57
N VAL A 297 -7.19 17.56 -21.66
CA VAL A 297 -8.20 17.71 -22.71
C VAL A 297 -9.39 18.42 -22.08
N GLU A 298 -9.49 19.73 -22.31
CA GLU A 298 -10.70 20.46 -22.00
C GLU A 298 -11.67 20.26 -23.16
N VAL A 299 -12.69 19.42 -22.98
CA VAL A 299 -13.78 19.30 -23.95
C VAL A 299 -14.85 20.32 -23.57
N GLU A 300 -14.99 21.39 -24.36
CA GLU A 300 -16.16 22.26 -24.27
C GLU A 300 -17.35 21.54 -24.88
N ASP A 301 -18.19 20.94 -24.03
CA ASP A 301 -19.46 20.39 -24.46
C ASP A 301 -20.44 21.53 -24.80
N TYR A 302 -21.40 21.28 -25.70
CA TYR A 302 -22.40 22.27 -26.19
C TYR A 302 -23.25 22.91 -25.06
N TYR A 303 -23.21 22.37 -23.84
CA TYR A 303 -23.91 22.84 -22.64
C TYR A 303 -23.01 23.54 -21.59
N GLY A 304 -21.74 23.78 -21.90
CA GLY A 304 -20.75 24.41 -21.00
C GLY A 304 -19.63 23.45 -20.59
N LEU A 305 -18.46 24.03 -20.29
CA LEU A 305 -17.21 23.37 -19.92
C LEU A 305 -17.41 22.20 -18.93
N ILE A 306 -17.39 20.97 -19.43
CA ILE A 306 -17.06 19.79 -18.63
C ILE A 306 -15.59 19.52 -18.89
N THR A 307 -14.71 20.02 -18.03
CA THR A 307 -13.31 19.60 -18.00
C THR A 307 -13.23 18.14 -17.60
N SER A 308 -13.31 17.25 -18.58
CA SER A 308 -13.10 15.83 -18.34
C SER A 308 -11.60 15.54 -18.38
N THR A 309 -11.00 15.30 -17.21
CA THR A 309 -9.59 14.88 -17.16
C THR A 309 -9.48 13.48 -17.74
N VAL A 310 -8.83 13.36 -18.89
CA VAL A 310 -8.60 12.08 -19.54
C VAL A 310 -7.57 11.29 -18.73
N ARG A 311 -7.94 10.13 -18.18
CA ARG A 311 -6.97 9.22 -17.54
C ARG A 311 -6.53 8.14 -18.52
N LEU A 312 -5.25 8.15 -18.88
CA LEU A 312 -4.63 7.09 -19.67
C LEU A 312 -4.63 5.76 -18.91
N THR A 313 -4.90 4.66 -19.62
CA THR A 313 -4.66 3.31 -19.07
C THR A 313 -3.17 3.08 -18.82
N ILE A 314 -2.82 2.05 -18.03
CA ILE A 314 -1.41 1.71 -17.76
C ILE A 314 -0.68 1.39 -19.07
N ALA A 315 -1.26 0.54 -19.92
CA ALA A 315 -0.66 0.15 -21.20
C ALA A 315 -0.44 1.34 -22.15
N GLN A 316 -1.42 2.26 -22.23
CA GLN A 316 -1.30 3.48 -23.01
C GLN A 316 -0.18 4.40 -22.50
N ARG A 317 -0.08 4.57 -21.17
CA ARG A 317 1.01 5.36 -20.57
C ARG A 317 2.37 4.75 -20.85
N ASP A 318 2.50 3.43 -20.76
CA ASP A 318 3.75 2.72 -21.02
C ASP A 318 4.16 2.85 -22.49
N ALA A 319 3.22 2.70 -23.42
CA ALA A 319 3.44 2.90 -24.85
C ALA A 319 3.86 4.35 -25.18
N LEU A 320 3.16 5.33 -24.62
CA LEU A 320 3.50 6.75 -24.77
C LEU A 320 4.90 7.04 -24.20
N THR A 321 5.20 6.55 -23.00
CA THR A 321 6.50 6.73 -22.33
C THR A 321 7.63 6.22 -23.20
N ALA A 322 7.51 4.99 -23.73
CA ALA A 322 8.52 4.40 -24.60
C ALA A 322 8.75 5.23 -25.87
N ARG A 323 7.70 5.78 -26.48
CA ARG A 323 7.82 6.62 -27.68
C ARG A 323 8.36 8.01 -27.41
N VAL A 324 7.94 8.63 -26.31
CA VAL A 324 8.47 9.94 -25.91
C VAL A 324 9.95 9.83 -25.58
N GLN A 325 10.39 8.77 -24.89
CA GLN A 325 11.81 8.55 -24.61
C GLN A 325 12.64 8.45 -25.90
N GLN A 326 12.14 7.74 -26.92
CA GLN A 326 12.80 7.69 -28.22
C GLN A 326 12.84 9.07 -28.91
N ALA A 327 11.75 9.84 -28.84
CA ALA A 327 11.68 11.17 -29.45
C ALA A 327 12.55 12.21 -28.71
N ALA A 328 12.70 12.09 -27.39
CA ALA A 328 13.50 12.99 -26.54
C ALA A 328 15.00 12.96 -26.89
N HIS A 329 15.47 11.99 -27.68
CA HIS A 329 16.84 11.98 -28.21
C HIS A 329 17.05 12.96 -29.37
N VAL A 330 15.98 13.40 -30.04
CA VAL A 330 16.06 14.22 -31.26
C VAL A 330 15.20 15.49 -31.21
N ALA A 331 14.25 15.58 -30.28
CA ALA A 331 13.33 16.71 -30.14
C ALA A 331 13.41 17.34 -28.75
N SER A 332 13.11 18.64 -28.66
CA SER A 332 13.01 19.34 -27.38
C SER A 332 11.71 18.98 -26.65
N LEU A 333 11.66 19.25 -25.33
CA LEU A 333 10.40 19.12 -24.57
C LEU A 333 9.31 20.05 -25.12
N HIS A 334 9.68 21.25 -25.59
CA HIS A 334 8.77 22.17 -26.27
C HIS A 334 8.07 21.51 -27.45
N ASP A 335 8.83 20.92 -28.38
CA ASP A 335 8.28 20.28 -29.58
C ASP A 335 7.37 19.08 -29.22
N ILE A 336 7.77 18.31 -28.20
CA ILE A 336 7.00 17.16 -27.73
C ILE A 336 5.68 17.61 -27.09
N VAL A 337 5.66 18.68 -26.30
CA VAL A 337 4.42 19.24 -25.72
C VAL A 337 3.49 19.74 -26.84
N ILE A 338 4.02 20.48 -27.82
CA ILE A 338 3.24 20.93 -28.99
C ILE A 338 2.66 19.74 -29.76
N ALA A 339 3.43 18.66 -29.93
CA ALA A 339 2.94 17.44 -30.58
C ALA A 339 1.80 16.77 -29.80
N MET A 340 1.84 16.76 -28.47
CA MET A 340 0.77 16.23 -27.63
C MET A 340 -0.48 17.10 -27.70
N GLN A 341 -0.36 18.42 -27.55
CA GLN A 341 -1.48 19.35 -27.66
C GLN A 341 -2.11 19.33 -29.06
N SER A 342 -1.28 19.23 -30.11
CA SER A 342 -1.77 19.08 -31.49
C SER A 342 -2.60 17.82 -31.68
N ALA A 343 -2.21 16.72 -31.02
CA ALA A 343 -2.97 15.47 -31.05
C ALA A 343 -4.32 15.59 -30.33
N VAL A 344 -4.37 16.34 -29.22
CA VAL A 344 -5.62 16.67 -28.53
C VAL A 344 -6.53 17.50 -29.42
N TYR A 345 -6.03 18.58 -30.04
CA TYR A 345 -6.81 19.41 -30.95
C TYR A 345 -7.36 18.63 -32.14
N HIS A 346 -6.54 17.75 -32.73
CA HIS A 346 -6.98 16.92 -33.85
C HIS A 346 -8.14 16.00 -33.46
N ALA A 347 -8.07 15.39 -32.28
CA ALA A 347 -9.15 14.55 -31.77
C ALA A 347 -10.44 15.34 -31.50
N GLN A 348 -10.31 16.59 -31.03
CA GLN A 348 -11.44 17.49 -30.80
C GLN A 348 -12.07 18.03 -32.10
N GLU A 349 -11.28 18.29 -33.13
CA GLU A 349 -11.81 18.73 -34.43
C GLU A 349 -12.55 17.60 -35.15
N GLN A 350 -12.04 16.37 -35.09
CA GLN A 350 -12.76 15.20 -35.63
C GLN A 350 -14.12 14.99 -34.96
N ASP A 351 -14.20 15.22 -33.65
CA ASP A 351 -15.46 15.15 -32.88
C ASP A 351 -16.47 16.22 -33.32
N ASN A 352 -16.00 17.42 -33.69
CA ASN A 352 -16.88 18.51 -34.14
C ASN A 352 -17.39 18.35 -35.57
N ASP A 353 -16.63 17.70 -36.46
CA ASP A 353 -17.01 17.52 -37.87
C ASP A 353 -17.95 16.32 -38.08
N GLU A 354 -17.84 15.28 -37.25
CA GLU A 354 -18.81 14.18 -37.19
C GLU A 354 -19.97 14.57 -36.26
N TYR A 355 -21.01 15.19 -36.82
CA TYR A 355 -22.33 15.48 -36.21
C TYR A 355 -23.09 14.24 -35.67
N ASP A 356 -22.40 13.15 -35.34
CA ASP A 356 -23.01 11.96 -34.76
C ASP A 356 -23.03 12.09 -33.23
N GLU A 357 -24.25 12.13 -32.70
CA GLU A 357 -24.66 12.29 -31.29
C GLU A 357 -24.15 11.16 -30.34
N TRP A 358 -23.12 10.40 -30.74
CA TRP A 358 -22.73 9.13 -30.12
C TRP A 358 -21.22 8.92 -29.92
N LEU A 359 -20.34 9.85 -30.33
CA LEU A 359 -18.92 9.71 -30.00
C LEU A 359 -18.74 9.82 -28.49
N THR A 360 -18.20 8.74 -27.90
CA THR A 360 -18.02 8.68 -26.46
C THR A 360 -16.70 9.36 -26.09
N THR A 361 -16.60 9.85 -24.86
CA THR A 361 -15.30 10.29 -24.29
C THR A 361 -14.19 9.23 -24.34
N THR A 362 -14.48 7.99 -24.73
CA THR A 362 -13.47 6.95 -24.98
C THR A 362 -12.86 7.09 -26.38
N ASP A 363 -13.66 7.45 -27.38
CA ASP A 363 -13.25 7.53 -28.78
C ASP A 363 -12.28 8.70 -28.99
N VAL A 364 -12.57 9.87 -28.40
CA VAL A 364 -11.68 11.04 -28.42
C VAL A 364 -10.29 10.71 -27.81
N LYS A 365 -10.25 9.87 -26.77
CA LYS A 365 -8.98 9.49 -26.10
C LYS A 365 -8.13 8.60 -26.97
N ASP A 366 -8.75 7.60 -27.58
CA ASP A 366 -8.05 6.67 -28.45
C ASP A 366 -7.57 7.40 -29.70
N THR A 367 -8.38 8.31 -30.27
CA THR A 367 -7.97 9.19 -31.36
C THR A 367 -6.79 10.09 -30.97
N ALA A 368 -6.86 10.78 -29.83
CA ALA A 368 -5.76 11.62 -29.34
C ALA A 368 -4.48 10.82 -29.09
N MET A 369 -4.59 9.60 -28.51
CA MET A 369 -3.45 8.71 -28.32
C MET A 369 -2.83 8.27 -29.65
N HIS A 370 -3.64 7.86 -30.64
CA HIS A 370 -3.13 7.47 -31.96
C HIS A 370 -2.45 8.66 -32.66
N ALA A 371 -3.07 9.84 -32.63
CA ALA A 371 -2.50 11.06 -33.17
C ALA A 371 -1.18 11.43 -32.46
N ALA A 372 -1.11 11.32 -31.13
CA ALA A 372 0.09 11.58 -30.35
C ALA A 372 1.25 10.65 -30.74
N LEU A 373 0.97 9.34 -30.89
CA LEU A 373 1.98 8.37 -31.31
C LEU A 373 2.48 8.64 -32.73
N ASN A 374 1.58 9.00 -33.65
CA ASN A 374 1.94 9.38 -35.02
C ASN A 374 2.78 10.68 -35.04
N ASN A 375 2.37 11.68 -34.26
CA ASN A 375 3.09 12.94 -34.11
C ASN A 375 4.50 12.72 -33.55
N LEU A 376 4.69 11.83 -32.58
CA LEU A 376 6.03 11.48 -32.08
C LEU A 376 6.88 10.78 -33.15
N GLN A 377 6.28 9.90 -33.95
CA GLN A 377 6.98 9.23 -35.05
C GLN A 377 7.42 10.21 -36.14
N MET A 378 6.59 11.19 -36.47
CA MET A 378 6.95 12.22 -37.46
C MET A 378 8.03 13.17 -36.91
N LEU A 379 7.97 13.52 -35.62
CA LEU A 379 9.01 14.32 -34.92
C LEU A 379 10.37 13.60 -35.01
N GLN A 380 10.36 12.28 -34.77
CA GLN A 380 11.56 11.44 -34.90
C GLN A 380 12.15 11.43 -36.31
N ALA A 381 11.30 11.57 -37.33
CA ALA A 381 11.71 11.68 -38.72
C ALA A 381 12.20 13.10 -39.10
N GLY A 382 12.18 14.06 -38.16
CA GLY A 382 12.54 15.46 -38.40
C GLY A 382 11.48 16.23 -39.20
N ASN A 383 10.26 15.70 -39.30
CA ASN A 383 9.13 16.41 -39.88
C ASN A 383 8.43 17.19 -38.76
N THR A 384 7.96 18.40 -39.04
CA THR A 384 7.14 19.22 -38.12
C THR A 384 5.91 19.82 -38.79
N ASP A 385 5.69 19.53 -40.09
CA ASP A 385 4.64 20.16 -40.90
C ASP A 385 3.21 19.78 -40.50
N TYR A 386 3.05 18.80 -39.62
CA TYR A 386 1.77 18.28 -39.13
C TYR A 386 1.35 18.86 -37.77
N LEU A 387 2.19 19.68 -37.13
CA LEU A 387 1.87 20.31 -35.85
C LEU A 387 0.77 21.34 -36.06
N HIS A 388 -0.23 21.32 -35.17
CA HIS A 388 -1.41 22.18 -35.29
C HIS A 388 -1.04 23.62 -34.94
N GLN A 389 -1.49 24.59 -35.75
CA GLN A 389 -1.11 26.01 -35.57
C GLN A 389 -1.58 26.62 -34.24
N LYS A 390 -2.58 26.02 -33.59
CA LYS A 390 -3.09 26.47 -32.29
C LYS A 390 -2.38 25.85 -31.08
N ALA A 391 -1.50 24.86 -31.28
CA ALA A 391 -0.75 24.29 -30.17
C ALA A 391 0.33 25.28 -29.70
N ASP A 392 0.29 25.65 -28.42
CA ASP A 392 1.25 26.56 -27.78
C ASP A 392 1.57 26.06 -26.37
N THR A 393 2.84 26.22 -26.00
CA THR A 393 3.37 25.89 -24.68
C THR A 393 3.09 26.97 -23.62
N ALA A 394 2.55 28.13 -23.99
CA ALA A 394 2.33 29.26 -23.08
C ALA A 394 1.53 28.90 -21.81
N ASP A 395 0.52 28.04 -21.95
CA ASP A 395 -0.36 27.61 -20.85
C ASP A 395 0.05 26.24 -20.25
N HIS A 396 1.14 25.63 -20.72
CA HIS A 396 1.59 24.33 -20.20
C HIS A 396 2.31 24.51 -18.86
N GLU A 397 1.62 24.18 -17.77
CA GLU A 397 2.23 24.12 -16.44
C GLU A 397 3.21 22.94 -16.35
N ILE A 398 4.51 23.23 -16.20
CA ILE A 398 5.51 22.19 -15.95
C ILE A 398 5.40 21.60 -14.53
N THR A 399 5.76 20.33 -14.38
CA THR A 399 5.88 19.68 -13.07
C THR A 399 7.04 20.25 -12.26
N HIS A 400 7.01 19.96 -10.96
CA HIS A 400 8.04 20.43 -10.05
C HIS A 400 9.40 19.79 -10.34
N LEU A 401 9.43 18.49 -10.61
CA LEU A 401 10.64 17.81 -11.08
C LEU A 401 11.23 18.43 -12.34
N THR A 402 10.40 18.79 -13.33
CA THR A 402 10.87 19.49 -14.54
C THR A 402 11.49 20.85 -14.20
N SER A 403 10.84 21.64 -13.34
CA SER A 403 11.38 22.91 -12.87
C SER A 403 12.71 22.74 -12.13
N LEU A 404 12.79 21.78 -11.21
CA LEU A 404 14.01 21.48 -10.46
C LEU A 404 15.17 21.11 -11.39
N ILE A 405 14.96 20.19 -12.33
CA ILE A 405 16.04 19.70 -13.18
C ILE A 405 16.40 20.71 -14.27
N PHE A 406 15.44 21.20 -15.05
CA PHE A 406 15.77 22.10 -16.16
C PHE A 406 16.16 23.49 -15.69
N ILE A 407 15.35 24.11 -14.83
CA ILE A 407 15.56 25.52 -14.46
C ILE A 407 16.65 25.62 -13.40
N GLN A 408 16.59 24.81 -12.34
CA GLN A 408 17.53 24.95 -11.24
C GLN A 408 18.85 24.24 -11.54
N CYS A 409 18.82 22.96 -11.95
CA CYS A 409 20.05 22.18 -12.13
C CYS A 409 20.78 22.45 -13.46
N LEU A 410 20.04 22.63 -14.56
CA LEU A 410 20.63 22.84 -15.89
C LEU A 410 20.64 24.30 -16.33
N ASN A 411 19.92 25.19 -15.64
CA ASN A 411 19.73 26.59 -16.04
C ASN A 411 19.21 26.74 -17.49
N LEU A 412 18.28 25.87 -17.88
CA LEU A 412 17.61 25.85 -19.18
C LEU A 412 16.12 26.08 -19.00
N ASN A 413 15.50 26.79 -19.94
CA ASN A 413 14.04 26.89 -20.00
C ASN A 413 13.49 25.60 -20.66
N PRO A 414 12.76 24.73 -19.94
CA PRO A 414 12.28 23.45 -20.48
C PRO A 414 11.36 23.59 -21.69
N LEU A 415 10.61 24.70 -21.79
CA LEU A 415 9.66 24.96 -22.87
C LEU A 415 10.23 25.89 -23.95
N SER A 416 11.55 26.15 -23.94
CA SER A 416 12.19 26.86 -25.05
C SER A 416 12.54 25.91 -26.19
N PRO A 417 12.27 26.28 -27.46
CA PRO A 417 12.71 25.49 -28.61
C PRO A 417 14.25 25.41 -28.71
N SER A 418 14.98 26.32 -28.03
CA SER A 418 16.44 26.27 -27.97
C SER A 418 16.98 25.18 -27.02
N THR A 419 16.13 24.62 -26.15
CA THR A 419 16.50 23.56 -25.19
C THR A 419 16.48 22.20 -25.88
N THR A 420 17.35 22.08 -26.88
CA THR A 420 17.53 20.87 -27.68
C THR A 420 18.29 19.78 -26.90
N PRO A 421 18.20 18.50 -27.29
CA PRO A 421 19.00 17.43 -26.69
C PRO A 421 20.51 17.74 -26.70
N GLN A 422 21.02 18.38 -27.75
CA GLN A 422 22.42 18.81 -27.83
C GLN A 422 22.74 19.93 -26.83
N ALA A 423 21.84 20.90 -26.62
CA ALA A 423 22.04 21.94 -25.61
C ALA A 423 22.12 21.34 -24.19
N ILE A 424 21.25 20.36 -23.90
CA ILE A 424 21.29 19.62 -22.63
C ILE A 424 22.62 18.87 -22.49
N GLU A 425 23.05 18.14 -23.51
CA GLU A 425 24.33 17.43 -23.49
C GLU A 425 25.53 18.37 -23.34
N ASN A 426 25.50 19.56 -23.94
CA ASN A 426 26.56 20.56 -23.75
C ASN A 426 26.65 21.02 -22.30
N VAL A 427 25.51 21.25 -21.63
CA VAL A 427 25.48 21.61 -20.21
C VAL A 427 26.01 20.44 -19.36
N LEU A 428 25.51 19.22 -19.59
CA LEU A 428 25.96 18.02 -18.86
C LEU A 428 27.46 17.76 -19.04
N ALA A 429 27.98 17.89 -20.26
CA ALA A 429 29.40 17.73 -20.55
C ALA A 429 30.26 18.81 -19.87
N SER A 430 29.76 20.05 -19.78
CA SER A 430 30.47 21.12 -19.06
C SER A 430 30.54 20.92 -17.55
N ARG A 431 29.62 20.11 -17.01
CA ARG A 431 29.55 19.77 -15.58
C ARG A 431 30.23 18.45 -15.22
N ALA A 432 30.49 17.58 -16.19
CA ALA A 432 31.22 16.34 -15.97
C ALA A 432 32.64 16.68 -15.49
N SER A 433 33.06 16.08 -14.38
CA SER A 433 34.44 16.21 -13.91
C SER A 433 35.39 15.61 -14.96
N THR A 434 36.16 16.45 -15.64
CA THR A 434 37.08 16.01 -16.71
C THR A 434 38.49 15.69 -16.21
N ASP A 435 38.73 15.73 -14.89
CA ASP A 435 40.05 15.42 -14.32
C ASP A 435 39.95 14.68 -12.98
N PRO A 436 40.43 13.41 -12.87
CA PRO A 436 40.51 12.72 -11.59
C PRO A 436 41.62 13.26 -10.66
N ASP A 437 42.45 14.20 -11.11
CA ASP A 437 43.66 14.66 -10.41
C ASP A 437 43.64 16.13 -9.93
N HIS A 438 42.47 16.77 -9.81
CA HIS A 438 42.40 18.08 -9.16
C HIS A 438 42.49 17.98 -7.62
N SER A 439 43.70 17.69 -7.14
CA SER A 439 44.25 18.43 -6.02
C SER A 439 44.05 19.92 -6.29
N THR A 440 43.50 20.64 -5.31
CA THR A 440 43.52 22.10 -5.16
C THR A 440 44.30 22.83 -6.25
N VAL A 441 43.61 23.57 -7.12
CA VAL A 441 44.29 24.60 -7.93
C VAL A 441 44.85 25.62 -6.95
N GLU A 442 46.10 25.43 -6.52
CA GLU A 442 46.89 26.50 -5.95
C GLU A 442 47.10 27.52 -7.08
N LEU A 443 46.26 28.56 -7.08
CA LEU A 443 46.54 29.79 -7.80
C LEU A 443 47.85 30.36 -7.23
N THR A 444 48.98 29.91 -7.76
CA THR A 444 50.28 30.53 -7.51
C THR A 444 50.29 31.83 -8.29
N LEU A 445 49.75 32.89 -7.67
CA LEU A 445 50.00 34.24 -8.14
C LEU A 445 51.51 34.47 -8.09
N ASP A 446 52.08 34.94 -9.19
CA ASP A 446 53.50 35.29 -9.15
C ASP A 446 53.72 36.37 -8.07
N PRO A 447 54.91 36.39 -7.43
CA PRO A 447 55.16 37.27 -6.28
C PRO A 447 54.94 38.76 -6.59
N ASP A 448 55.17 39.18 -7.83
CA ASP A 448 55.01 40.58 -8.23
C ASP A 448 53.52 40.93 -8.37
N THR A 449 52.72 40.05 -8.97
CA THR A 449 51.25 40.21 -9.04
C THR A 449 50.60 40.16 -7.67
N LEU A 450 51.07 39.28 -6.77
CA LEU A 450 50.59 39.23 -5.39
C LEU A 450 50.96 40.50 -4.61
N SER A 451 52.15 41.06 -4.86
CA SER A 451 52.58 42.31 -4.22
C SER A 451 51.78 43.50 -4.75
N GLN A 452 51.53 43.59 -6.06
CA GLN A 452 50.67 44.61 -6.67
C GLN A 452 49.22 44.51 -6.17
N ALA A 453 48.67 43.30 -6.05
CA ALA A 453 47.32 43.09 -5.53
C ALA A 453 47.21 43.53 -4.06
N LYS A 454 48.24 43.27 -3.23
CA LYS A 454 48.29 43.74 -1.84
C LYS A 454 48.38 45.26 -1.74
N GLU A 455 49.17 45.90 -2.60
CA GLU A 455 49.34 47.36 -2.62
C GLU A 455 48.07 48.08 -3.09
N TYR A 456 47.38 47.50 -4.09
CA TYR A 456 46.06 47.94 -4.53
C TYR A 456 44.99 47.74 -3.45
N ALA A 457 44.99 46.60 -2.75
CA ALA A 457 44.10 46.32 -1.61
C ALA A 457 44.26 47.36 -0.51
N HIS A 458 45.51 47.67 -0.15
CA HIS A 458 45.82 48.62 0.90
C HIS A 458 45.38 50.05 0.52
N SER A 459 45.64 50.45 -0.72
CA SER A 459 45.31 51.80 -1.21
C SER A 459 43.80 52.05 -1.35
N ASN A 460 43.01 50.99 -1.52
CA ASN A 460 41.55 51.06 -1.69
C ASN A 460 40.78 50.55 -0.46
N ASN A 461 41.47 50.23 0.63
CA ASN A 461 40.88 49.69 1.86
C ASN A 461 40.03 48.42 1.63
N LEU A 462 40.45 47.59 0.67
CA LEU A 462 39.81 46.32 0.31
C LEU A 462 40.56 45.15 0.95
N THR A 463 39.86 44.04 1.21
CA THR A 463 40.54 42.80 1.60
C THR A 463 41.08 42.10 0.35
N LEU A 464 42.20 41.38 0.48
CA LEU A 464 42.79 40.63 -0.63
C LEU A 464 41.79 39.59 -1.20
N GLY A 465 40.94 39.03 -0.34
CA GLY A 465 39.86 38.12 -0.74
C GLY A 465 38.86 38.80 -1.68
N THR A 466 38.47 40.04 -1.41
CA THR A 466 37.53 40.82 -2.25
C THR A 466 38.10 41.11 -3.64
N ILE A 467 39.42 41.30 -3.74
CA ILE A 467 40.09 41.53 -5.04
C ILE A 467 40.17 40.25 -5.85
N ILE A 468 40.52 39.13 -5.21
CA ILE A 468 40.56 37.81 -5.87
C ILE A 468 39.16 37.42 -6.35
N GLU A 469 38.13 37.64 -5.54
CA GLU A 469 36.73 37.36 -5.89
C GLU A 469 36.26 38.21 -7.08
N ASN A 470 36.62 39.49 -7.13
CA ASN A 470 36.28 40.37 -8.26
C ASN A 470 37.07 40.03 -9.53
N ALA A 471 38.34 39.64 -9.41
CA ALA A 471 39.17 39.23 -10.53
C ALA A 471 38.69 37.90 -11.14
N LEU A 472 38.27 36.94 -10.31
CA LEU A 472 37.65 35.70 -10.77
C LEU A 472 36.31 35.98 -11.45
N LYS A 473 35.48 36.87 -10.87
CA LYS A 473 34.22 37.30 -11.50
C LYS A 473 34.43 37.92 -12.89
N SER A 474 35.49 38.71 -13.10
CA SER A 474 35.77 39.30 -14.43
C SER A 474 36.42 38.34 -15.41
N TYR A 475 37.02 37.23 -14.95
CA TYR A 475 37.66 36.24 -15.81
C TYR A 475 36.65 35.21 -16.37
N PHE A 476 35.52 35.04 -15.68
CA PHE A 476 34.43 34.13 -16.04
C PHE A 476 33.18 34.83 -16.61
N THR A 477 33.26 36.14 -16.88
CA THR A 477 32.31 36.92 -17.68
C THR A 477 32.95 37.36 -18.98
#